data_AF-A0A060CAU3-F1
#
_entry.id   AF-A0A060CAU3-F1
#
_cell.length_a   1.000
_cell.length_b   1.000
_cell.length_c   1.000
_cell.angle_alpha   90.00
_cell.angle_beta   90.00
_cell.angle_gamma   90.00
#
_symmetry.space_group_name_H-M   'P 1'
#
loop_
_entity.id
_entity.type
_entity.pdbx_description
1 polymer ?
#
loop_
_entity_poly.entity_id
_entity_poly.type
_entity_poly.pdbx_seq_one_letter_code
_entity_poly.pdbx_strand_id
1 'polypeptide(L)'
;VRVFVTTAHGLYSVNRYSEVMTYGERVISISEAVDHYLRASYSPAGSFAHHVDFPVGLTLRTFPRGYQPSAQWLEKWYRTFP
;
A
#
# COMPACT_ATOMS: atom_id res chain seq x y z
N VAL A 1 21.73 4.43 16.83
CA VAL A 1 20.31 4.13 17.14
C VAL A 1 19.79 3.19 16.06
N ARG A 2 19.12 2.09 16.44
CA ARG A 2 18.38 1.23 15.50
C ARG A 2 16.89 1.53 15.72
N VAL A 3 16.11 1.54 14.65
CA VAL A 3 14.66 1.78 14.70
C VAL A 3 13.97 0.57 14.08
N PHE A 4 12.98 0.01 14.76
CA PHE A 4 12.11 -1.04 14.25
C PHE A 4 10.92 -0.41 13.51
N VAL A 5 10.78 -0.75 12.22
CA VAL A 5 9.76 -0.19 11.34
C VAL A 5 8.95 -1.32 10.72
N THR A 6 7.63 -1.16 10.70
CA THR A 6 6.68 -2.05 10.01
C THR A 6 5.85 -1.25 9.01
N THR A 7 5.34 -1.91 7.97
CA THR A 7 4.50 -1.27 6.93
C THR A 7 3.23 -2.07 6.70
N ALA A 8 2.06 -1.48 6.92
CA ALA A 8 0.77 -2.11 6.66
C ALA A 8 0.24 -1.75 5.26
N HIS A 9 -0.01 -2.76 4.44
CA HIS A 9 -0.44 -2.60 3.04
C HIS A 9 -1.95 -2.74 2.83
N GLY A 10 -2.74 -2.97 3.86
CA GLY A 10 -4.17 -3.16 3.67
C GLY A 10 -4.96 -3.51 4.92
N LEU A 11 -6.24 -3.76 4.70
CA LEU A 11 -7.21 -4.14 5.73
C LEU A 11 -7.17 -5.65 5.92
N TYR A 12 -6.19 -6.15 6.67
CA TYR A 12 -6.04 -7.59 6.92
C TYR A 12 -7.20 -8.13 7.77
N SER A 13 -7.26 -9.46 7.95
CA SER A 13 -8.17 -10.04 8.95
C SER A 13 -7.72 -9.67 10.36
N VAL A 14 -8.68 -9.36 11.25
CA VAL A 14 -8.38 -9.01 12.65
C VAL A 14 -8.00 -10.27 13.44
N ASN A 15 -6.70 -10.46 13.66
CA ASN A 15 -6.15 -11.54 14.47
C ASN A 15 -4.74 -11.18 15.00
N ARG A 16 -4.17 -12.05 15.87
CA ARG A 16 -2.82 -11.89 16.44
C ARG A 16 -1.70 -11.90 15.41
N TYR A 17 -1.87 -12.65 14.32
CA TYR A 17 -0.88 -12.68 13.24
C TYR A 17 -0.80 -11.32 12.53
N SER A 18 -1.93 -10.67 12.27
CA SER A 18 -1.98 -9.33 11.67
C SER A 18 -1.58 -8.23 12.66
N GLU A 19 -1.81 -8.42 13.96
CA GLU A 19 -1.44 -7.46 15.02
C GLU A 19 0.07 -7.17 15.05
N VAL A 20 0.92 -8.11 14.60
CA VAL A 20 2.38 -7.93 14.56
C VAL A 20 2.80 -6.69 13.75
N MET A 21 1.97 -6.27 12.80
CA MET A 21 2.19 -5.08 11.99
C MET A 21 2.18 -3.78 12.81
N THR A 22 1.61 -3.81 14.00
CA THR A 22 1.54 -2.64 14.90
C THR A 22 2.75 -2.52 15.81
N TYR A 23 3.62 -3.53 15.93
CA TYR A 23 4.74 -3.52 16.90
C TYR A 23 5.95 -2.66 16.51
N GLY A 24 5.98 -2.09 15.30
CA GLY A 24 7.06 -1.21 14.87
C GLY A 24 7.08 0.10 15.65
N GLU A 25 8.23 0.52 16.19
CA GLU A 25 8.43 1.86 16.77
C GLU A 25 7.93 2.99 15.83
N ARG A 26 8.00 2.73 14.52
CA ARG A 26 7.27 3.44 13.47
C ARG A 26 6.43 2.45 12.67
N VAL A 27 5.17 2.83 12.42
CA VAL A 27 4.26 2.07 11.56
C VAL A 27 3.94 2.92 10.33
N ILE A 28 4.28 2.43 9.15
CA ILE A 28 3.91 3.07 7.89
C ILE A 28 2.57 2.50 7.43
N SER A 29 1.58 3.35 7.23
CA SER A 29 0.30 2.96 6.64
C SER A 29 0.22 3.49 5.22
N ILE A 30 -0.11 2.63 4.25
CA ILE A 30 -0.16 3.05 2.84
C ILE A 30 -1.32 4.01 2.52
N SER A 31 -2.23 4.27 3.47
CA SER A 31 -3.34 5.20 3.31
C SER A 31 -3.91 5.57 4.68
N GLU A 32 -4.67 6.67 4.73
CA GLU A 32 -5.43 7.06 5.91
C GLU A 32 -6.46 5.99 6.32
N ALA A 33 -7.04 5.29 5.35
CA ALA A 33 -8.00 4.22 5.61
C ALA A 33 -7.34 3.04 6.35
N VAL A 34 -6.13 2.65 5.96
CA VAL A 34 -5.36 1.61 6.67
C VAL A 34 -4.95 2.08 8.05
N ASP A 35 -4.52 3.34 8.19
CA ASP A 35 -4.16 3.92 9.49
C ASP A 35 -5.31 3.85 10.49
N HIS A 36 -6.49 4.33 10.10
CA HIS A 36 -7.69 4.28 10.92
C HIS A 36 -8.08 2.85 11.24
N TYR A 37 -8.07 1.95 10.25
CA TYR A 37 -8.40 0.54 10.46
C TYR A 37 -7.51 -0.10 11.53
N LEU A 38 -6.19 0.16 11.50
CA LEU A 38 -5.28 -0.38 12.51
C LEU A 38 -5.58 0.17 13.91
N ARG A 39 -5.79 1.49 14.04
CA ARG A 39 -6.13 2.12 15.33
C ARG A 39 -7.44 1.62 15.91
N ALA A 40 -8.43 1.40 15.06
CA ALA A 40 -9.74 0.89 15.46
C ALA A 40 -9.68 -0.60 15.87
N SER A 41 -8.88 -1.40 15.16
CA SER A 41 -8.82 -2.85 15.35
C SER A 41 -7.84 -3.27 16.45
N TYR A 42 -6.80 -2.47 16.70
CA TYR A 42 -5.68 -2.79 17.58
C TYR A 42 -5.35 -1.55 18.44
N SER A 43 -6.10 -1.37 19.53
CA SER A 43 -5.84 -0.30 20.52
C SER A 43 -4.47 -0.47 21.19
N PRO A 44 -3.81 0.63 21.61
CA PRO A 44 -2.35 0.73 21.60
C PRO A 44 -1.72 0.02 22.81
N ALA A 45 -1.04 -1.09 22.55
CA ALA A 45 -0.01 -1.60 23.47
C ALA A 45 1.30 -0.77 23.41
N GLY A 46 1.39 0.22 22.53
CA GLY A 46 2.53 1.11 22.42
C GLY A 46 2.17 2.35 21.61
N SER A 47 2.68 3.51 22.02
CA SER A 47 2.56 4.78 21.31
C SER A 47 3.42 4.76 20.04
N PHE A 48 3.01 3.98 19.04
CA PHE A 48 3.71 3.97 17.76
C PHE A 48 3.33 5.23 16.98
N ALA A 49 4.34 5.91 16.41
CA ALA A 49 4.05 7.01 15.52
C ALA A 49 3.68 6.43 14.15
N HIS A 50 2.46 6.73 13.71
CA HIS A 50 2.02 6.35 12.40
C HIS A 50 2.48 7.39 11.39
N HIS A 51 3.06 6.92 10.30
CA HIS A 51 3.44 7.74 9.17
C HIS A 51 2.61 7.29 7.96
N VAL A 52 1.73 8.17 7.48
CA VAL A 52 1.02 7.92 6.22
C VAL A 52 1.94 8.40 5.11
N ASP A 53 2.69 7.46 4.52
CA ASP A 53 3.48 7.75 3.32
C ASP A 53 2.62 7.47 2.10
N PHE A 54 2.43 8.50 1.28
CA PHE A 54 1.82 8.36 -0.03
C PHE A 54 2.69 9.02 -1.09
N PRO A 55 3.46 8.21 -1.82
CA PRO A 55 3.42 8.33 -3.26
C PRO A 55 3.35 6.93 -3.88
N VAL A 56 2.18 6.54 -4.40
CA VAL A 56 2.10 5.43 -5.35
C VAL A 56 3.08 5.75 -6.47
N GLY A 57 4.17 4.99 -6.53
CA GLY A 57 5.37 5.30 -7.31
C GLY A 57 5.21 5.07 -8.80
N LEU A 58 4.28 5.80 -9.43
CA LEU A 58 4.29 5.93 -10.88
C LEU A 58 5.41 6.90 -11.24
N THR A 59 6.46 6.38 -11.86
CA THR A 59 7.46 7.23 -12.50
C THR A 59 7.00 7.55 -13.91
N LEU A 60 7.02 8.82 -14.30
CA LEU A 60 6.67 9.26 -15.66
C LEU A 60 7.58 8.63 -16.74
N ARG A 61 8.78 8.17 -16.35
CA ARG A 61 9.66 7.36 -17.20
C ARG A 61 9.03 6.03 -17.62
N THR A 62 8.36 5.36 -16.68
CA THR A 62 7.74 4.04 -16.92
C THR A 62 6.31 4.21 -17.44
N PHE A 63 5.60 5.24 -16.98
CA PHE A 63 4.22 5.53 -17.34
C PHE A 63 4.11 6.96 -17.91
N PRO A 64 4.58 7.18 -19.15
CA PRO A 64 4.50 8.50 -19.76
C PRO A 64 3.04 8.88 -20.02
N ARG A 65 2.74 10.18 -19.88
CA ARG A 65 1.44 10.73 -20.24
C ARG A 65 1.19 10.51 -21.73
N GLY A 66 0.01 9.99 -22.08
CA GLY A 66 -0.39 9.77 -23.47
C GLY A 66 0.21 8.51 -24.11
N TYR A 67 0.69 7.54 -23.33
CA TYR A 67 1.09 6.24 -23.87
C TYR A 67 -0.03 5.62 -24.73
N GLN A 68 0.31 5.27 -25.97
CA GLN A 68 -0.55 4.48 -26.85
C GLN A 68 0.11 3.11 -27.09
N PRO A 69 -0.61 1.99 -26.87
CA PRO A 69 -0.11 0.68 -27.24
C PRO A 69 0.16 0.61 -28.75
N SER A 70 1.06 -0.29 -29.17
CA SER A 70 1.30 -0.51 -30.61
C SER A 70 0.02 -0.96 -31.33
N ALA A 71 -0.10 -0.60 -32.61
CA ALA A 71 -1.22 -1.03 -33.45
C ALA A 71 -1.36 -2.57 -33.47
N GLN A 72 -0.24 -3.30 -33.50
CA GLN A 72 -0.22 -4.76 -33.45
C GLN A 72 -0.80 -5.31 -32.14
N TRP A 73 -0.47 -4.67 -31.01
CA TRP A 73 -1.03 -5.06 -29.71
C TRP A 73 -2.54 -4.79 -29.67
N LEU A 74 -2.99 -3.64 -30.16
CA LEU A 74 -4.42 -3.27 -30.23
C LEU A 74 -5.21 -4.21 -31.13
N GLU A 75 -4.70 -4.51 -32.33
CA GLU A 75 -5.35 -5.43 -33.26
C GLU A 75 -5.49 -6.84 -32.64
N LYS A 76 -4.42 -7.33 -31.99
CA LYS A 76 -4.48 -8.61 -31.27
C LYS A 76 -5.53 -8.56 -30.16
N TRP A 77 -5.59 -7.47 -29.40
CA TRP A 77 -6.58 -7.29 -28.32
C TRP A 77 -8.01 -7.36 -28.86
N TYR A 78 -8.33 -6.57 -29.90
CA TYR A 78 -9.67 -6.55 -30.54
C TYR A 78 -10.09 -7.89 -31.16
N ARG A 79 -9.13 -8.74 -31.54
CA ARG A 79 -9.42 -10.10 -32.04
C ARG A 79 -9.61 -11.13 -30.92
N THR A 80 -9.04 -10.89 -29.73
CA THR A 80 -8.96 -11.90 -28.65
C THR A 80 -10.04 -11.72 -27.59
N PHE A 81 -10.52 -10.49 -27.39
CA PHE A 81 -11.57 -10.16 -26.42
C PHE A 81 -12.73 -9.44 -27.13
N PRO A 82 -13.99 -9.67 -26.74
CA PRO A 82 -15.11 -8.86 -27.19
C PRO A 82 -14.98 -7.39 -26.75
#